data_AF-A0A1M3NJ85-F1
#
_entry.id   AF-A0A1M3NJ85-F1
#
_cell.length_a   1.000
_cell.length_b   1.000
_cell.length_c   1.000
_cell.angle_alpha   90.00
_cell.angle_beta   90.00
_cell.angle_gamma   90.00
#
_symmetry.space_group_name_H-M   'P 1'
#
loop_
_entity.id
_entity.type
_entity.pdbx_description
1 polymer ?
#
loop_
_entity_poly.entity_id
_entity_poly.type
_entity_poly.pdbx_seq_one_letter_code
_entity_poly.pdbx_strand_id
1 'polypeptide(L)'
;MSSENFHERFEDLTPYAREMHRAIVSLMEELEAIDWYQQRVDGTKDEALKAVLAHNRDEEIEHAMMNLEWIRRNNPTFDEAARTFLFTEGPITEVEEKTKGDAGGGRAGRDGEGEPTASGGPAEPSGVEGSLGIGSLKLM
;
A
#
# COMPACT_ATOMS: atom_id res chain seq x y z
N MET A 1 13.63 -4.47 -19.69
CA MET A 1 12.64 -3.50 -19.19
C MET A 1 11.39 -3.69 -20.03
N SER A 2 10.41 -4.37 -19.48
CA SER A 2 9.11 -4.55 -20.13
C SER A 2 8.07 -4.68 -19.04
N SER A 3 7.48 -3.55 -18.68
CA SER A 3 6.17 -3.41 -18.06
C SER A 3 5.02 -3.97 -18.92
N GLU A 4 5.32 -4.52 -20.10
CA GLU A 4 4.34 -5.02 -21.07
C GLU A 4 3.83 -6.44 -20.82
N ASN A 5 4.36 -7.18 -19.84
CA ASN A 5 4.06 -8.60 -19.71
C ASN A 5 3.06 -8.88 -18.58
N PHE A 6 1.80 -9.03 -18.96
CA PHE A 6 0.89 -9.88 -18.18
C PHE A 6 1.46 -11.30 -18.13
N HIS A 7 1.43 -11.94 -16.95
CA HIS A 7 1.85 -13.34 -16.81
C HIS A 7 0.78 -14.35 -17.23
N GLU A 8 -0.44 -13.87 -17.50
CA GLU A 8 -1.58 -14.64 -17.99
C GLU A 8 -2.14 -13.96 -19.24
N ARG A 9 -2.96 -14.68 -20.01
CA ARG A 9 -3.62 -14.10 -21.20
C ARG A 9 -4.54 -12.96 -20.77
N PHE A 10 -4.51 -11.86 -21.50
CA PHE A 10 -5.28 -10.67 -21.16
C PHE A 10 -6.77 -10.97 -21.00
N GLU A 11 -7.33 -11.83 -21.87
CA GLU A 11 -8.74 -12.22 -21.88
C GLU A 11 -9.17 -12.96 -20.61
N ASP A 12 -8.24 -13.65 -19.93
CA ASP A 12 -8.50 -14.39 -18.70
C ASP A 12 -8.47 -13.49 -17.45
N LEU A 13 -7.98 -12.26 -17.58
CA LEU A 13 -7.90 -11.31 -16.47
C LEU A 13 -9.23 -10.58 -16.27
N THR A 14 -9.65 -10.47 -15.01
CA THR A 14 -10.80 -9.63 -14.64
C THR A 14 -10.48 -8.15 -14.86
N PRO A 15 -11.49 -7.28 -15.06
CA PRO A 15 -11.27 -5.84 -15.14
C PRO A 15 -10.51 -5.29 -13.92
N TYR A 16 -10.84 -5.76 -12.72
CA TYR A 16 -10.13 -5.39 -11.50
C TYR A 16 -8.64 -5.76 -11.55
N ALA A 17 -8.30 -6.99 -11.95
CA ALA A 17 -6.91 -7.42 -12.04
C ALA A 17 -6.10 -6.58 -13.04
N ARG A 18 -6.74 -6.17 -14.15
CA ARG A 18 -6.12 -5.29 -15.15
C ARG A 18 -5.87 -3.88 -14.60
N GLU A 19 -6.83 -3.29 -13.89
CA GLU A 19 -6.62 -1.97 -13.25
C GLU A 19 -5.55 -2.03 -12.16
N MET A 20 -5.57 -3.07 -11.31
CA MET A 20 -4.57 -3.27 -10.28
C MET A 20 -3.17 -3.47 -10.88
N HIS A 21 -3.06 -4.24 -11.98
CA HIS A 21 -1.79 -4.40 -12.70
C HIS A 21 -1.25 -3.07 -13.19
N ARG A 22 -2.09 -2.19 -13.79
CA ARG A 22 -1.64 -0.86 -14.23
C ARG A 22 -1.07 -0.06 -13.06
N ALA A 23 -1.80 0.02 -11.95
CA ALA A 23 -1.35 0.77 -10.78
C ALA A 23 -0.04 0.20 -10.18
N ILE A 24 0.08 -1.12 -10.09
CA ILE A 24 1.28 -1.80 -9.55
C ILE A 24 2.49 -1.56 -10.46
N VAL A 25 2.33 -1.74 -11.77
CA VAL A 25 3.42 -1.55 -12.72
C VAL A 25 3.86 -0.09 -12.75
N SER A 26 2.92 0.87 -12.74
CA SER A 26 3.27 2.28 -12.63
C SER A 26 4.02 2.57 -11.33
N LEU A 27 3.58 2.04 -10.18
CA LEU A 27 4.33 2.16 -8.93
C LEU A 27 5.75 1.57 -9.03
N MET A 28 5.90 0.39 -9.66
CA MET A 28 7.21 -0.23 -9.87
C MET A 28 8.13 0.65 -10.72
N GLU A 29 7.61 1.23 -11.81
CA GLU A 29 8.36 2.12 -12.70
C GLU A 29 8.84 3.37 -11.96
N GLU A 30 8.00 3.99 -11.12
CA GLU A 30 8.42 5.14 -10.32
C GLU A 30 9.52 4.76 -9.31
N LEU A 31 9.40 3.61 -8.65
CA LEU A 31 10.43 3.12 -7.72
C LEU A 31 11.76 2.82 -8.43
N GLU A 32 11.72 2.27 -9.65
CA GLU A 32 12.90 2.09 -10.50
C GLU A 32 13.52 3.45 -10.87
N ALA A 33 12.71 4.44 -11.24
CA ALA A 33 13.17 5.77 -11.58
C ALA A 33 13.86 6.45 -10.38
N ILE A 34 13.28 6.35 -9.18
CA ILE A 34 13.87 6.88 -7.93
C ILE A 34 15.26 6.29 -7.70
N ASP A 35 15.40 4.96 -7.78
CA ASP A 35 16.68 4.28 -7.60
C ASP A 35 17.71 4.74 -8.66
N TRP A 36 17.32 4.72 -9.94
CA TRP A 36 18.23 5.11 -11.01
C TRP A 36 18.65 6.57 -10.93
N TYR A 37 17.74 7.48 -10.60
CA TYR A 37 18.09 8.88 -10.42
C TYR A 37 19.03 9.07 -9.24
N GLN A 38 18.80 8.40 -8.11
CA GLN A 38 19.71 8.48 -6.97
C GLN A 38 21.13 8.02 -7.33
N GLN A 39 21.26 6.87 -8.01
CA GLN A 39 22.57 6.38 -8.47
C GLN A 39 23.27 7.40 -9.40
N ARG A 40 22.51 8.07 -10.28
CA ARG A 40 23.05 9.09 -11.20
C ARG A 40 23.41 10.39 -10.47
N VAL A 41 22.63 10.80 -9.47
CA VAL A 41 22.93 11.94 -8.60
C VAL A 41 24.28 11.75 -7.90
N ASP A 42 24.54 10.55 -7.41
CA ASP A 42 25.81 10.22 -6.74
C ASP A 42 26.96 10.05 -7.74
N GLY A 43 26.68 9.53 -8.93
CA GLY A 43 27.68 9.25 -9.97
C GLY A 43 28.10 10.44 -10.84
N THR A 44 27.26 11.47 -10.96
CA THR A 44 27.56 12.63 -11.82
C THR A 44 28.53 13.62 -11.16
N LYS A 45 29.35 14.28 -11.98
CA LYS A 45 30.27 15.37 -11.58
C LYS A 45 29.80 16.75 -12.05
N ASP A 46 28.70 16.83 -12.79
CA ASP A 46 28.11 18.07 -13.27
C ASP A 46 27.00 18.50 -12.29
N GLU A 47 27.21 19.64 -11.62
CA GLU A 47 26.30 20.15 -10.59
C GLU A 47 24.93 20.59 -11.16
N ALA A 48 24.90 21.08 -12.40
CA ALA A 48 23.64 21.47 -13.03
C ALA A 48 22.79 20.23 -13.36
N LEU A 49 23.43 19.19 -13.90
CA LEU A 49 22.75 17.92 -14.13
C LEU A 49 22.34 17.25 -12.80
N LYS A 50 23.18 17.31 -11.77
CA LYS A 50 22.87 16.78 -10.44
C LYS A 50 21.58 17.38 -9.88
N ALA A 51 21.41 18.70 -10.01
CA ALA A 51 20.22 19.39 -9.56
C ALA A 51 18.96 18.93 -10.30
N VAL A 52 19.03 18.75 -11.63
CA VAL A 52 17.90 18.25 -12.43
C VAL A 52 17.53 16.81 -12.04
N LEU A 53 18.53 15.92 -11.90
CA LEU A 53 18.28 14.53 -11.54
C LEU A 53 17.68 14.39 -10.13
N ALA A 54 18.16 15.21 -9.17
CA ALA A 54 17.61 15.22 -7.82
C ALA A 54 16.18 15.75 -7.77
N HIS A 55 15.87 16.80 -8.54
CA HIS A 55 14.51 17.30 -8.68
C HIS A 55 13.57 16.22 -9.21
N ASN A 56 13.92 15.58 -10.34
CA ASN A 56 13.09 14.54 -10.93
C ASN A 56 12.90 13.36 -9.97
N ARG A 57 13.97 12.89 -9.30
CA ARG A 57 13.90 11.84 -8.28
C ARG A 57 12.82 12.13 -7.23
N ASP A 58 12.79 13.36 -6.73
CA ASP A 58 11.88 13.73 -5.64
C ASP A 58 10.43 13.85 -6.13
N GLU A 59 10.20 14.26 -7.39
CA GLU A 59 8.87 14.21 -8.02
C GLU A 59 8.37 12.77 -8.20
N GLU A 60 9.23 11.82 -8.59
CA GLU A 60 8.80 10.42 -8.74
C GLU A 60 8.37 9.79 -7.40
N ILE A 61 8.89 10.27 -6.26
CA ILE A 61 8.41 9.85 -4.93
C ILE A 61 6.95 10.26 -4.74
N GLU A 62 6.56 11.45 -5.19
CA GLU A 62 5.15 11.88 -5.16
C GLU A 62 4.29 10.97 -6.04
N HIS A 63 4.72 10.69 -7.27
CA HIS A 63 4.00 9.79 -8.19
C HIS A 63 3.85 8.38 -7.61
N ALA A 64 4.92 7.83 -7.01
CA ALA A 64 4.88 6.54 -6.33
C ALA A 64 3.85 6.53 -5.19
N MET A 65 3.82 7.57 -4.35
CA MET A 65 2.87 7.64 -3.23
C MET A 65 1.42 7.83 -3.72
N MET A 66 1.20 8.57 -4.81
CA MET A 66 -0.13 8.69 -5.43
C MET A 66 -0.66 7.34 -5.93
N ASN A 67 0.18 6.56 -6.61
CA ASN A 67 -0.17 5.22 -7.09
C ASN A 67 -0.42 4.26 -5.91
N LEU A 68 0.45 4.27 -4.90
CA LEU A 68 0.30 3.44 -3.70
C LEU A 68 -1.01 3.76 -2.94
N GLU A 69 -1.38 5.03 -2.84
CA GLU A 69 -2.64 5.42 -2.19
C GLU A 69 -3.86 4.93 -2.98
N TRP A 70 -3.82 4.96 -4.32
CA TRP A 70 -4.89 4.36 -5.12
C TRP A 70 -4.99 2.85 -4.88
N ILE A 71 -3.85 2.14 -4.84
CA ILE A 71 -3.81 0.70 -4.53
C ILE A 71 -4.42 0.44 -3.15
N ARG A 72 -4.02 1.19 -2.11
CA ARG A 72 -4.52 1.07 -0.74
C ARG A 72 -6.05 1.21 -0.68
N ARG A 73 -6.62 2.19 -1.39
CA ARG A 73 -8.08 2.40 -1.43
C ARG A 73 -8.85 1.28 -2.14
N ASN A 74 -8.20 0.52 -3.03
CA ASN A 74 -8.83 -0.49 -3.87
C ASN A 74 -8.46 -1.94 -3.49
N ASN A 75 -7.66 -2.14 -2.45
CA ASN A 75 -7.27 -3.45 -1.95
C ASN A 75 -7.23 -3.47 -0.42
N PRO A 76 -8.20 -4.15 0.24
CA PRO A 76 -8.28 -4.19 1.71
C PRO A 76 -7.04 -4.74 2.41
N THR A 77 -6.34 -5.70 1.79
CA THR A 77 -5.11 -6.29 2.35
C THR A 77 -3.96 -5.29 2.33
N PHE A 78 -3.85 -4.48 1.27
CA PHE A 78 -2.91 -3.35 1.25
C PHE A 78 -3.26 -2.30 2.30
N ASP A 79 -4.55 -1.99 2.52
CA ASP A 79 -4.97 -1.06 3.58
C ASP A 79 -4.59 -1.54 4.97
N GLU A 80 -4.90 -2.81 5.29
CA GLU A 80 -4.56 -3.41 6.57
C GLU A 80 -3.04 -3.34 6.82
N ALA A 81 -2.23 -3.80 5.85
CA ALA A 81 -0.78 -3.75 5.96
C ALA A 81 -0.25 -2.31 6.11
N ALA A 82 -0.77 -1.36 5.31
CA ALA A 82 -0.36 0.04 5.40
C ALA A 82 -0.62 0.63 6.79
N ARG A 83 -1.79 0.34 7.40
CA ARG A 83 -2.12 0.78 8.76
C ARG A 83 -1.27 0.12 9.83
N THR A 84 -0.88 -1.14 9.62
CA THR A 84 0.00 -1.84 10.55
C THR A 84 1.39 -1.21 10.55
N PHE A 85 1.98 -0.95 9.38
CA PHE A 85 3.42 -0.67 9.29
C PHE A 85 3.78 0.81 9.09
N LEU A 86 2.99 1.58 8.35
CA LEU A 86 3.36 2.96 8.02
C LEU A 86 3.21 3.88 9.22
N PHE A 87 4.10 4.86 9.33
CA PHE A 87 4.13 5.86 10.41
C PHE A 87 4.28 5.27 11.81
N THR A 88 4.93 4.10 11.92
CA THR A 88 5.28 3.47 13.19
C THR A 88 6.75 3.72 13.54
N GLU A 89 7.09 3.54 14.82
CA GLU A 89 8.46 3.65 15.34
C GLU A 89 8.94 2.31 15.91
N GLY A 90 10.26 2.12 15.94
CA GLY A 90 10.91 0.88 16.43
C GLY A 90 11.20 -0.13 15.31
N PRO A 91 11.62 -1.37 15.66
CA PRO A 91 11.96 -2.38 14.66
C PRO A 91 10.74 -2.79 13.83
N ILE A 92 10.80 -2.64 12.51
CA ILE A 92 9.67 -2.88 11.57
C ILE A 92 9.09 -4.29 11.74
N THR A 93 9.96 -5.30 11.93
CA THR A 93 9.56 -6.70 12.09
C THR A 93 8.82 -7.00 13.39
N GLU A 94 8.84 -6.09 14.36
CA GLU A 94 8.15 -6.25 15.66
C GLU A 94 6.79 -5.52 15.70
N VAL A 95 6.46 -4.74 14.67
CA VAL A 95 5.27 -3.88 14.67
C VAL A 95 3.98 -4.71 14.71
N GLU A 96 3.92 -5.85 13.99
CA GLU A 96 2.74 -6.72 13.99
C GLU A 96 2.37 -7.25 15.38
N GLU A 97 3.37 -7.60 16.20
CA GLU A 97 3.16 -8.15 17.54
C GLU A 97 2.56 -7.10 18.48
N LYS A 98 2.99 -5.84 18.32
CA LYS A 98 2.53 -4.70 19.13
C LYS A 98 1.09 -4.32 18.77
N THR A 99 0.75 -4.28 17.48
CA THR A 99 -0.61 -3.91 17.02
C THR A 99 -1.67 -4.97 17.38
N LYS A 100 -1.30 -6.26 17.43
CA LYS A 100 -2.21 -7.34 17.86
C LYS A 100 -2.52 -7.30 19.37
N GLY A 101 -1.61 -6.76 20.20
CA GLY A 101 -1.79 -6.67 21.65
C GLY A 101 -2.78 -5.58 22.11
N ASP A 102 -2.94 -4.51 21.33
CA ASP A 102 -3.74 -3.34 21.71
C ASP A 102 -5.23 -3.46 21.35
N ALA A 103 -5.60 -4.40 20.48
CA ALA A 103 -7.00 -4.67 20.12
C ALA A 103 -7.83 -5.36 21.25
N GLY A 104 -7.23 -5.62 22.42
CA GLY A 104 -7.84 -6.33 23.54
C GLY A 104 -8.38 -5.45 24.69
N GLY A 105 -8.26 -4.12 24.64
CA GLY A 105 -8.54 -3.26 25.80
C GLY A 105 -9.35 -2.01 25.48
N GLY A 106 -10.69 -2.10 25.39
CA GLY A 106 -11.49 -0.87 25.25
C GLY A 106 -12.99 -1.01 24.97
N ARG A 107 -13.75 -1.79 25.74
CA ARG A 107 -15.19 -1.53 25.93
C ARG A 107 -15.47 -1.36 27.42
N ALA A 108 -15.46 -0.12 27.87
CA ALA A 108 -16.16 0.33 29.07
C ALA A 108 -17.19 1.37 28.65
N GLY A 109 -18.46 1.05 28.88
CA GLY A 109 -19.61 1.78 28.36
C GLY A 109 -19.83 3.14 28.98
N ARG A 110 -20.68 3.92 28.30
CA ARG A 110 -21.51 4.94 28.93
C ARG A 110 -22.84 5.00 28.20
N ASP A 111 -23.89 4.68 28.96
CA ASP A 111 -25.30 4.77 28.58
C ASP A 111 -25.74 6.23 28.38
N GLY A 112 -26.70 6.44 27.48
CA GLY A 112 -27.39 7.72 27.30
C GLY A 112 -28.18 7.80 25.99
N GLU A 113 -29.50 7.61 26.11
CA GLU A 113 -30.52 7.41 25.07
C GLU A 113 -30.80 8.59 24.12
N GLY A 114 -31.29 8.26 22.91
CA GLY A 114 -31.93 9.19 21.97
C GLY A 114 -32.18 8.58 20.57
N GLU A 115 -33.38 8.02 20.36
CA GLU A 115 -33.90 7.47 19.07
C GLU A 115 -34.84 8.49 18.36
N PRO A 116 -35.39 8.24 17.15
CA PRO A 116 -34.83 7.74 15.87
C PRO A 116 -35.19 8.69 14.67
N THR A 117 -34.64 8.47 13.46
CA THR A 117 -35.45 8.46 12.20
C THR A 117 -34.75 7.76 11.00
N ALA A 118 -35.40 6.69 10.54
CA ALA A 118 -35.69 6.15 9.19
C ALA A 118 -34.69 6.05 7.99
N SER A 119 -34.74 4.83 7.40
CA SER A 119 -34.56 4.37 5.99
C SER A 119 -33.12 4.14 5.48
N GLY A 120 -32.73 3.08 4.76
CA GLY A 120 -33.41 1.88 4.25
C GLY A 120 -32.66 1.25 3.03
N GLY A 121 -31.73 0.31 3.28
CA GLY A 121 -31.24 -0.80 2.40
C GLY A 121 -30.27 -0.53 1.21
N PRO A 122 -29.63 -1.57 0.59
CA PRO A 122 -29.39 -2.96 1.05
C PRO A 122 -27.94 -3.54 0.87
N ALA A 123 -27.68 -4.60 1.66
CA ALA A 123 -26.92 -5.85 1.44
C ALA A 123 -25.39 -5.88 1.16
N GLU A 124 -24.69 -6.55 2.09
CA GLU A 124 -23.30 -7.02 2.09
C GLU A 124 -23.05 -8.21 1.14
N PRO A 125 -21.78 -8.51 0.81
CA PRO A 125 -21.30 -9.87 0.71
C PRO A 125 -20.48 -10.26 1.94
N SER A 126 -20.83 -11.45 2.42
CA SER A 126 -20.35 -12.17 3.59
C SER A 126 -18.85 -12.39 3.66
N GLY A 127 -18.36 -12.40 4.90
CA GLY A 127 -16.96 -12.55 5.28
C GLY A 127 -16.27 -13.84 4.84
N VAL A 128 -14.96 -13.68 4.68
CA VAL A 128 -13.98 -14.72 4.99
C VAL A 128 -13.10 -14.11 6.08
N GLU A 129 -13.41 -14.38 7.35
CA GLU A 129 -12.44 -14.26 8.44
C GLU A 129 -11.37 -15.33 8.21
N GLY A 130 -10.32 -14.93 7.51
CA GLY A 130 -9.09 -15.68 7.39
C GLY A 130 -7.97 -14.80 7.90
N SER A 131 -7.63 -14.94 9.19
CA SER A 131 -6.33 -14.53 9.71
C SER A 131 -5.27 -15.08 8.76
N LEU A 132 -4.64 -14.18 7.99
CA LEU A 132 -3.57 -14.56 7.07
C LEU A 132 -2.45 -15.06 7.98
N GLY A 133 -2.20 -16.38 7.95
CA GLY A 133 -1.14 -17.06 8.71
C GLY A 133 0.27 -16.68 8.27
N ILE A 134 0.54 -15.38 8.06
CA ILE A 134 1.83 -14.81 7.65
C ILE A 134 2.90 -14.91 8.73
N GLY A 135 2.53 -15.29 9.97
CA GLY A 135 3.46 -15.53 11.08
C GLY A 135 4.39 -16.76 10.92
N SER A 136 4.46 -17.39 9.75
CA SER A 136 5.32 -18.56 9.51
C SER A 136 6.52 -18.30 8.59
N LEU A 137 6.78 -17.06 8.18
CA LEU A 137 8.04 -16.71 7.50
C LEU A 137 9.19 -16.65 8.51
N LYS A 138 9.60 -17.84 8.96
CA LYS A 138 10.86 -18.05 9.65
C LYS A 138 11.96 -17.88 8.61
N LEU A 139 12.59 -16.69 8.59
CA LEU A 139 13.81 -16.42 7.85
C LEU A 139 14.83 -17.53 8.17
N MET A 140 15.16 -18.33 7.16
CA MET A 140 16.34 -19.20 7.11
C MET A 140 17.45 -18.50 6.33
#